data_AF-A0A7J3A0Y9-F1
#
_entry.id   AF-A0A7J3A0Y9-F1
#
_cell.length_a   1.000
_cell.length_b   1.000
_cell.length_c   1.000
_cell.angle_alpha   90.00
_cell.angle_beta   90.00
_cell.angle_gamma   90.00
#
_symmetry.space_group_name_H-M   'P 1'
#
loop_
_entity.id
_entity.type
_entity.pdbx_description
1 polymer ?
#
loop_
_entity_poly.entity_id
_entity_poly.type
_entity_poly.pdbx_seq_one_letter_code
_entity_poly.pdbx_strand_id
1 'polypeptide(L)'
;MSDREEVEDLNVDELTSILFFRARIYSIIRDLFLFEPSQEYLQKLLQDKMLEVISKTYPGECLRTSSAEFLKTVNEILGGREVKLIETWAEYTRLFIGPAPPIAPPYESLQRPVDGERRFKGEAWMDVKEWLLEDGLILEDRAVLEDHAGIEFEYMMITTIKASELLRNGERDASLNILV
;
A
#
# COMPACT_ATOMS: atom_id res chain seq x y z
N MET A 1 6.13 -18.77 -19.36
CA MET A 1 5.27 -18.98 -20.55
C MET A 1 3.86 -19.43 -20.17
N SER A 2 3.65 -20.10 -19.03
CA SER A 2 2.33 -20.52 -18.53
C SER A 2 1.43 -19.35 -18.08
N ASP A 3 1.98 -18.30 -17.46
CA ASP A 3 1.17 -17.27 -16.79
C ASP A 3 0.58 -16.19 -17.73
N ARG A 4 1.02 -16.15 -19.00
CA ARG A 4 0.50 -15.17 -19.98
C ARG A 4 -0.78 -15.63 -20.67
N GLU A 5 -1.03 -16.94 -20.75
CA GLU A 5 -2.24 -17.49 -21.37
C GLU A 5 -3.46 -17.39 -20.43
N GLU A 6 -3.29 -17.40 -19.11
CA GLU A 6 -4.41 -17.27 -18.15
C GLU A 6 -5.04 -15.86 -18.10
N VAL A 7 -4.31 -14.81 -18.52
CA VAL A 7 -4.81 -13.42 -18.51
C VAL A 7 -5.69 -13.10 -19.73
N GLU A 8 -5.61 -13.90 -20.80
CA GLU A 8 -6.39 -13.68 -22.02
C GLU A 8 -7.87 -14.07 -21.86
N ASP A 9 -8.21 -14.97 -20.92
CA ASP A 9 -9.57 -15.49 -20.73
C ASP A 9 -10.42 -14.74 -19.68
N LEU A 10 -9.84 -13.79 -18.93
CA LEU A 10 -10.60 -13.00 -17.96
C LEU A 10 -11.43 -11.91 -18.66
N ASN A 11 -12.72 -11.85 -18.34
CA ASN A 11 -13.60 -10.81 -18.86
C ASN A 11 -13.36 -9.45 -18.15
N VAL A 12 -13.93 -8.38 -18.71
CA VAL A 12 -13.77 -7.01 -18.18
C VAL A 12 -14.20 -6.88 -16.71
N ASP A 13 -15.26 -7.58 -16.30
CA ASP A 13 -15.79 -7.51 -14.93
C ASP A 13 -14.84 -8.21 -13.94
N GLU A 14 -14.27 -9.34 -14.33
CA GLU A 14 -13.29 -10.08 -13.52
C GLU A 14 -12.00 -9.29 -13.34
N LEU A 15 -11.45 -8.74 -14.42
CA LEU A 15 -10.27 -7.88 -14.39
C LEU A 15 -10.51 -6.62 -13.56
N THR A 16 -11.66 -5.97 -13.73
CA THR A 16 -12.06 -4.80 -12.94
C THR A 16 -12.14 -5.16 -11.45
N SER A 17 -12.68 -6.33 -11.11
CA SER A 17 -12.75 -6.81 -9.72
C SER A 17 -11.37 -7.03 -9.11
N ILE A 18 -10.41 -7.56 -9.89
CA ILE A 18 -9.01 -7.71 -9.45
C ILE A 18 -8.36 -6.34 -9.21
N LEU A 19 -8.59 -5.37 -10.09
CA LEU A 19 -8.05 -4.01 -9.93
C LEU A 19 -8.63 -3.34 -8.69
N PHE A 20 -9.94 -3.42 -8.44
CA PHE A 20 -10.53 -2.90 -7.21
C PHE A 20 -9.99 -3.59 -5.95
N PHE A 21 -9.78 -4.91 -6.00
CA PHE A 21 -9.14 -5.64 -4.92
C PHE A 21 -7.72 -5.11 -4.64
N ARG A 22 -6.89 -4.97 -5.67
CA ARG A 22 -5.53 -4.42 -5.55
C ARG A 22 -5.52 -3.00 -5.00
N ALA A 23 -6.35 -2.11 -5.56
CA ALA A 23 -6.46 -0.73 -5.12
C ALA A 23 -6.85 -0.64 -3.63
N ARG A 24 -7.78 -1.51 -3.18
CA ARG A 24 -8.15 -1.54 -1.76
C ARG A 24 -7.00 -1.97 -0.87
N ILE A 25 -6.26 -3.02 -1.25
CA ILE A 25 -5.08 -3.47 -0.50
C ILE A 25 -4.01 -2.36 -0.44
N TYR A 26 -3.70 -1.72 -1.56
CA TYR A 26 -2.75 -0.61 -1.61
C TYR A 26 -3.20 0.55 -0.71
N SER A 27 -4.50 0.89 -0.71
CA SER A 27 -5.02 1.95 0.17
C SER A 27 -4.81 1.66 1.66
N ILE A 28 -4.97 0.39 2.07
CA ILE A 28 -4.81 -0.02 3.46
C ILE A 28 -3.34 0.08 3.87
N ILE A 29 -2.44 -0.42 3.01
CA ILE A 29 -1.00 -0.41 3.28
C ILE A 29 -0.46 1.02 3.26
N ARG A 30 -0.90 1.87 2.31
CA ARG A 30 -0.60 3.30 2.25
C ARG A 30 -0.84 3.95 3.61
N ASP A 31 -2.07 3.83 4.14
CA ASP A 31 -2.46 4.49 5.38
C ASP A 31 -1.64 4.00 6.58
N LEU A 32 -1.26 2.71 6.59
CA LEU A 32 -0.41 2.13 7.64
C LEU A 32 1.04 2.62 7.61
N PHE A 33 1.51 3.18 6.48
CA PHE A 33 2.85 3.78 6.37
C PHE A 33 2.83 5.30 6.48
N LEU A 34 1.77 5.97 6.04
CA LEU A 34 1.68 7.44 6.06
C LEU A 34 1.25 7.98 7.42
N PHE A 35 0.36 7.28 8.12
CA PHE A 35 -0.32 7.83 9.29
C PHE A 35 -0.19 6.92 10.51
N GLU A 36 0.04 7.54 11.67
CA GLU A 36 -0.17 6.87 12.95
C GLU A 36 -1.62 6.35 13.02
N PRO A 37 -1.82 5.06 13.34
CA PRO A 37 -3.15 4.46 13.25
C PRO A 37 -4.10 5.08 14.27
N SER A 38 -5.13 5.78 13.80
CA SER A 38 -6.18 6.31 14.66
C SER A 38 -7.16 5.21 15.10
N GLN A 39 -7.81 5.39 16.25
CA GLN A 39 -8.85 4.47 16.71
C GLN A 39 -9.96 4.30 15.68
N GLU A 40 -10.38 5.39 15.03
CA GLU A 40 -11.41 5.37 13.99
C GLU A 40 -10.96 4.55 12.78
N TYR A 41 -9.71 4.71 12.33
CA TYR A 41 -9.18 3.95 11.20
C TYR A 41 -9.10 2.45 11.51
N LEU A 42 -8.61 2.09 12.70
CA LEU A 42 -8.57 0.71 13.16
C LEU A 42 -9.97 0.07 13.21
N GLN A 43 -10.99 0.83 13.65
CA GLN A 43 -12.38 0.35 13.62
C GLN A 43 -12.89 0.12 12.19
N LYS A 44 -12.54 0.99 11.24
CA LYS A 44 -12.87 0.83 9.82
C LYS A 44 -12.25 -0.44 9.24
N LEU A 45 -11.01 -0.78 9.64
CA LEU A 45 -10.34 -2.01 9.20
C LEU A 45 -11.07 -3.28 9.66
N LEU A 46 -11.60 -3.32 10.89
CA LEU A 46 -12.41 -4.46 11.37
C LEU A 46 -13.76 -4.59 10.64
N GLN A 47 -14.28 -3.49 10.11
CA GLN A 47 -15.55 -3.45 9.38
C GLN A 47 -15.35 -3.65 7.87
N ASP A 48 -14.10 -3.78 7.41
CA ASP A 48 -13.77 -3.99 6.02
C ASP A 48 -14.14 -5.41 5.58
N LYS A 49 -15.21 -5.52 4.78
CA LYS A 49 -15.70 -6.80 4.27
C LYS A 49 -14.69 -7.54 3.42
N MET A 50 -13.81 -6.82 2.69
CA MET A 50 -12.80 -7.46 1.85
C MET A 50 -11.73 -8.10 2.73
N LEU A 51 -11.21 -7.39 3.73
CA LEU A 51 -10.27 -7.97 4.69
C LEU A 51 -10.88 -9.16 5.45
N GLU A 52 -12.16 -9.05 5.84
CA GLU A 52 -12.88 -10.15 6.47
C GLU A 52 -12.91 -11.39 5.57
N VAL A 53 -13.30 -11.24 4.30
CA VAL A 53 -13.33 -12.33 3.32
C VAL A 53 -11.92 -12.91 3.12
N ILE A 54 -10.90 -12.05 2.96
CA ILE A 54 -9.53 -12.51 2.76
C ILE A 54 -9.08 -13.40 3.93
N SER A 55 -9.31 -12.93 5.15
CA SER A 55 -8.89 -13.64 6.38
C SER A 55 -9.52 -15.02 6.56
N LYS A 56 -10.66 -15.28 5.90
CA LYS A 56 -11.43 -16.52 6.06
C LYS A 56 -11.31 -17.45 4.87
N THR A 57 -11.35 -16.92 3.65
CA THR A 57 -11.60 -17.72 2.44
C THR A 57 -10.59 -17.53 1.32
N TYR A 58 -9.63 -16.60 1.43
CA TYR A 58 -8.67 -16.39 0.35
C TYR A 58 -7.87 -17.68 0.07
N PRO A 59 -7.72 -18.11 -1.20
CA PRO A 59 -7.03 -19.37 -1.52
C PRO A 59 -5.56 -19.38 -1.04
N GLY A 60 -4.86 -18.25 -1.19
CA GLY A 60 -3.47 -18.10 -0.76
C GLY A 60 -3.33 -18.14 0.76
N GLU A 61 -2.73 -19.21 1.28
CA GLU A 61 -2.58 -19.45 2.73
C GLU A 61 -1.84 -18.31 3.43
N CYS A 62 -0.75 -17.81 2.86
CA CYS A 62 0.05 -16.73 3.45
C CYS A 62 -0.81 -15.48 3.69
N LEU A 63 -1.49 -14.99 2.63
CA LEU A 63 -2.33 -13.78 2.73
C LEU A 63 -3.55 -13.99 3.63
N ARG A 64 -4.16 -15.18 3.59
CA ARG A 64 -5.29 -15.52 4.48
C ARG A 64 -4.88 -15.46 5.94
N THR A 65 -3.80 -16.16 6.30
CA THR A 65 -3.30 -16.23 7.68
C THR A 65 -2.82 -14.87 8.17
N SER A 66 -2.03 -14.15 7.36
CA SER A 66 -1.53 -12.82 7.75
C SER A 66 -2.68 -11.82 7.95
N SER A 67 -3.73 -11.87 7.11
CA SER A 67 -4.90 -11.01 7.28
C SER A 67 -5.72 -11.36 8.52
N ALA A 68 -5.85 -12.65 8.86
CA ALA A 68 -6.51 -13.09 10.08
C ALA A 68 -5.76 -12.64 11.34
N GLU A 69 -4.43 -12.79 11.36
CA GLU A 69 -3.58 -12.32 12.45
C GLU A 69 -3.59 -10.79 12.57
N PHE A 70 -3.58 -10.09 11.43
CA PHE A 70 -3.70 -8.64 11.39
C PHE A 70 -5.02 -8.17 12.02
N LEU A 71 -6.17 -8.71 11.59
CA LEU A 71 -7.47 -8.33 12.15
C LEU A 71 -7.60 -8.69 13.64
N LYS A 72 -7.04 -9.83 14.06
CA LYS A 72 -6.95 -10.19 15.48
C LYS A 72 -6.17 -9.14 16.28
N THR A 73 -5.01 -8.73 15.78
CA THR A 73 -4.17 -7.70 16.41
C THR A 73 -4.90 -6.36 16.49
N VAL A 74 -5.56 -5.93 15.41
CA VAL A 74 -6.38 -4.71 15.40
C VAL A 74 -7.48 -4.77 16.48
N ASN A 75 -8.16 -5.90 16.61
CA ASN A 75 -9.19 -6.10 17.63
C ASN A 75 -8.63 -6.08 19.05
N GLU A 76 -7.43 -6.65 19.28
CA GLU A 76 -6.74 -6.59 20.57
C GLU A 76 -6.34 -5.15 20.94
N ILE A 77 -5.87 -4.36 19.97
CA ILE A 77 -5.54 -2.94 20.18
C ILE A 77 -6.78 -2.16 20.62
N LEU A 78 -7.90 -2.33 19.90
CA LEU A 78 -9.15 -1.65 20.21
C LEU A 78 -9.79 -2.12 21.53
N GLY A 79 -9.65 -3.40 21.89
CA GLY A 79 -10.13 -3.96 23.15
C GLY A 79 -9.27 -3.61 24.37
N GLY A 80 -8.00 -3.26 24.15
CA GLY A 80 -7.02 -2.98 25.20
C GLY A 80 -7.13 -1.60 25.87
N ARG A 81 -8.18 -0.83 25.56
CA ARG A 81 -8.35 0.57 25.96
C ARG A 81 -7.22 1.46 25.43
N GLU A 82 -7.19 2.71 25.89
CA GLU A 82 -6.24 3.75 25.45
C GLU A 82 -4.77 3.32 25.55
N VAL A 83 -4.41 2.49 26.53
CA VAL A 83 -3.02 2.03 26.75
C VAL A 83 -2.47 1.28 25.52
N LYS A 84 -3.23 0.36 24.92
CA LYS A 84 -2.76 -0.39 23.75
C LYS A 84 -2.60 0.49 22.51
N LEU A 85 -3.45 1.51 22.38
CA LEU A 85 -3.34 2.48 21.30
C LEU A 85 -2.08 3.34 21.45
N ILE A 86 -1.78 3.82 22.66
CA ILE A 86 -0.55 4.55 22.96
C ILE A 86 0.69 3.68 22.71
N GLU A 87 0.69 2.42 23.13
CA GLU A 87 1.77 1.47 22.83
C GLU A 87 1.97 1.32 21.31
N THR A 88 0.89 1.26 20.53
CA THR A 88 0.94 1.17 19.07
C THR A 88 1.56 2.42 18.44
N TRP A 89 1.20 3.61 18.92
CA TRP A 89 1.79 4.88 18.45
C TRP A 89 3.27 5.00 18.80
N ALA A 90 3.65 4.58 20.02
CA ALA A 90 5.06 4.55 20.42
C ALA A 90 5.89 3.62 19.51
N GLU A 91 5.34 2.45 19.16
CA GLU A 91 5.97 1.52 18.23
C GLU A 91 6.04 2.08 16.79
N TYR A 92 4.98 2.72 16.30
CA TYR A 92 4.98 3.41 15.01
C TYR A 92 6.09 4.47 14.96
N THR A 93 6.14 5.33 15.98
CA THR A 93 7.16 6.37 16.13
C THR A 93 8.57 5.75 16.15
N ARG A 94 8.78 4.66 16.90
CA ARG A 94 10.06 3.94 16.99
C ARG A 94 10.51 3.33 15.66
N LEU A 95 9.57 2.82 14.87
CA LEU A 95 9.86 2.18 13.59
C LEU A 95 10.14 3.19 12.48
N PHE A 96 9.33 4.25 12.37
CA PHE A 96 9.27 5.07 11.16
C PHE A 96 9.71 6.52 11.33
N ILE A 97 9.58 7.12 12.52
CA ILE A 97 9.75 8.57 12.71
C ILE A 97 11.03 8.91 13.49
N GLY A 98 11.17 8.40 14.71
CA GLY A 98 12.17 8.84 15.68
C GLY A 98 11.56 9.56 16.89
N PRO A 99 12.35 9.86 17.93
CA PRO A 99 13.42 10.86 17.80
C PRO A 99 14.85 10.29 17.70
N ALA A 100 15.05 9.01 18.02
CA ALA A 100 16.26 8.29 17.64
C ALA A 100 16.19 7.93 16.13
N PRO A 101 17.31 7.57 15.48
CA PRO A 101 17.25 7.06 14.11
C PRO A 101 16.20 5.95 13.99
N PRO A 102 15.20 6.09 13.10
CA PRO A 102 14.14 5.09 12.95
C PRO A 102 14.75 3.76 12.55
N ILE A 103 14.14 2.67 13.01
CA ILE A 103 14.65 1.31 12.79
C ILE A 103 14.41 0.87 11.34
N ALA A 104 13.27 1.27 10.78
CA ALA A 104 12.83 0.89 9.46
C ALA A 104 12.28 2.12 8.74
N PRO A 105 13.12 3.16 8.46
CA PRO A 105 12.66 4.36 7.79
C PRO A 105 11.94 3.99 6.48
N PRO A 106 10.71 4.46 6.26
CA PRO A 106 9.85 4.00 5.17
C PRO A 106 10.20 4.68 3.84
N TYR A 107 11.49 4.86 3.54
CA TYR A 107 11.97 5.50 2.32
C TYR A 107 12.84 4.53 1.53
N GLU A 108 12.54 4.31 0.26
CA GLU A 108 13.29 3.37 -0.60
C GLU A 108 14.77 3.74 -0.65
N SER A 109 15.11 5.03 -0.76
CA SER A 109 16.49 5.52 -0.81
C SER A 109 17.31 5.24 0.46
N LEU A 110 16.65 4.96 1.59
CA LEU A 110 17.30 4.52 2.83
C LEU A 110 17.35 3.00 3.00
N GLN A 111 16.48 2.26 2.31
CA GLN A 111 16.42 0.80 2.37
C GLN A 111 17.30 0.13 1.29
N ARG A 112 17.49 0.80 0.15
CA ARG A 112 18.32 0.32 -0.97
C ARG A 112 19.65 1.08 -1.00
N PRO A 113 20.72 0.58 -0.36
CA PRO A 113 22.02 1.22 -0.44
C PRO A 113 22.59 1.09 -1.85
N VAL A 114 23.07 2.21 -2.40
CA VAL A 114 23.83 2.26 -3.66
C VAL A 114 25.30 2.36 -3.30
N ASP A 115 26.13 1.49 -3.85
CA ASP A 115 27.56 1.37 -3.52
C ASP A 115 27.85 1.20 -2.00
N GLY A 116 26.91 0.57 -1.28
CA GLY A 116 27.03 0.37 0.16
C GLY A 116 26.66 1.58 1.02
N GLU A 117 26.24 2.69 0.41
CA GLU A 117 25.80 3.90 1.12
C GLU A 117 24.28 4.07 1.06
N ARG A 118 23.67 4.39 2.21
CA ARG A 118 22.27 4.84 2.29
C ARG A 118 22.25 6.34 2.12
N ARG A 119 21.54 6.84 1.10
CA ARG A 119 21.50 8.26 0.78
C ARG A 119 20.05 8.74 0.77
N PHE A 120 19.71 9.58 1.73
CA PHE A 120 18.41 10.27 1.74
C PHE A 120 18.32 11.16 0.49
N LYS A 121 17.20 11.12 -0.23
CA LYS A 121 17.05 11.76 -1.55
C LYS A 121 18.11 11.28 -2.58
N GLY A 122 18.40 9.98 -2.55
CA GLY A 122 19.29 9.33 -3.52
C GLY A 122 18.63 9.09 -4.88
N GLU A 123 19.23 8.23 -5.69
CA GLU A 123 18.77 7.89 -7.04
C GLU A 123 17.32 7.37 -7.04
N ALA A 124 16.98 6.45 -6.14
CA ALA A 124 15.62 5.95 -5.97
C ALA A 124 14.56 7.06 -5.80
N TRP A 125 14.88 8.12 -5.04
CA TRP A 125 14.00 9.27 -4.88
C TRP A 125 13.84 10.08 -6.17
N MET A 126 14.92 10.23 -6.94
CA MET A 126 14.85 10.92 -8.23
C MET A 126 14.00 10.12 -9.24
N ASP A 127 14.20 8.81 -9.30
CA ASP A 127 13.48 7.92 -10.21
C ASP A 127 11.97 7.93 -9.91
N VAL A 128 11.58 7.72 -8.65
CA VAL A 128 10.16 7.73 -8.25
C VAL A 128 9.53 9.10 -8.50
N LYS A 129 10.27 10.18 -8.21
CA LYS A 129 9.79 11.54 -8.48
C LYS A 129 9.57 11.79 -9.97
N GLU A 130 10.44 11.30 -10.84
CA GLU A 130 10.29 11.43 -12.29
C GLU A 130 9.05 10.69 -12.77
N TRP A 131 8.82 9.45 -12.32
CA TRP A 131 7.61 8.68 -12.64
C TRP A 131 6.32 9.38 -12.22
N LEU A 132 6.27 9.89 -10.98
CA LEU A 132 5.11 10.64 -10.52
C LEU A 132 4.84 11.86 -11.41
N LEU A 133 5.88 12.60 -11.80
CA LEU A 133 5.76 13.79 -12.65
C LEU A 133 5.33 13.45 -14.09
N GLU A 134 5.85 12.37 -14.68
CA GLU A 134 5.47 11.87 -16.00
C GLU A 134 3.97 11.55 -16.06
N ASP A 135 3.41 11.03 -14.97
CA ASP A 135 1.99 10.74 -14.81
C ASP A 135 1.14 11.93 -14.33
N GLY A 136 1.75 13.12 -14.22
CA GLY A 136 1.09 14.36 -13.79
C GLY A 136 0.70 14.38 -12.32
N LEU A 137 1.34 13.57 -11.48
CA LEU A 137 1.11 13.50 -10.04
C LEU A 137 2.16 14.33 -9.30
N ILE A 138 1.69 15.20 -8.40
CA ILE A 138 2.54 16.09 -7.61
C ILE A 138 2.07 15.99 -6.16
N LEU A 139 3.01 15.81 -5.24
CA LEU A 139 2.71 15.82 -3.80
C LEU A 139 2.26 17.21 -3.34
N GLU A 140 1.10 17.27 -2.68
CA GLU A 140 0.62 18.47 -2.01
C GLU A 140 1.43 18.74 -0.73
N ASP A 141 1.65 17.69 0.07
CA ASP A 141 2.49 17.75 1.26
C ASP A 141 3.96 17.43 0.93
N ARG A 142 4.83 18.41 1.18
CA ARG A 142 6.27 18.30 0.94
C ARG A 142 7.06 17.84 2.18
N ALA A 143 6.37 17.55 3.28
CA ALA A 143 6.99 16.96 4.47
C ALA A 143 7.37 15.49 4.24
N VAL A 144 6.68 14.81 3.33
CA VAL A 144 6.97 13.45 2.87
C VAL A 144 7.66 13.52 1.51
N LEU A 145 8.52 12.53 1.22
CA LEU A 145 9.20 12.42 -0.06
C LEU A 145 8.51 11.41 -0.97
N GLU A 146 8.76 11.55 -2.27
CA GLU A 146 8.18 10.71 -3.32
C GLU A 146 8.51 9.23 -3.15
N ASP A 147 9.71 8.87 -2.65
CA ASP A 147 10.14 7.50 -2.38
C ASP A 147 9.70 6.96 -1.01
N HIS A 148 8.78 7.64 -0.35
CA HIS A 148 8.17 7.12 0.86
C HIS A 148 7.24 5.96 0.49
N ALA A 149 7.35 4.81 1.15
CA ALA A 149 6.59 3.60 0.84
C ALA A 149 5.07 3.86 0.78
N GLY A 150 4.55 4.70 1.69
CA GLY A 150 3.17 5.15 1.65
C GLY A 150 2.79 5.88 0.35
N ILE A 151 3.67 6.76 -0.16
CA ILE A 151 3.44 7.49 -1.42
C ILE A 151 3.52 6.55 -2.62
N GLU A 152 4.45 5.60 -2.64
CA GLU A 152 4.52 4.58 -3.69
C GLU A 152 3.25 3.71 -3.71
N PHE A 153 2.74 3.29 -2.55
CA PHE A 153 1.45 2.57 -2.48
C PHE A 153 0.26 3.43 -2.90
N GLU A 154 0.29 4.74 -2.62
CA GLU A 154 -0.72 5.67 -3.13
C GLU A 154 -0.67 5.76 -4.66
N TYR A 155 0.52 5.86 -5.23
CA TYR A 155 0.71 5.82 -6.68
C TYR A 155 0.15 4.53 -7.28
N MET A 156 0.50 3.36 -6.73
CA MET A 156 -0.03 2.07 -7.17
C MET A 156 -1.57 1.98 -7.06
N MET A 157 -2.16 2.56 -6.01
CA MET A 157 -3.61 2.64 -5.85
C MET A 157 -4.24 3.48 -6.98
N ILE A 158 -3.70 4.68 -7.22
CA ILE A 158 -4.21 5.62 -8.23
C ILE A 158 -4.13 5.02 -9.63
N THR A 159 -2.98 4.47 -10.03
CA THR A 159 -2.81 3.85 -11.35
C THR A 159 -3.71 2.63 -11.52
N THR A 160 -3.92 1.84 -10.47
CA THR A 160 -4.85 0.71 -10.49
C THR A 160 -6.31 1.16 -10.69
N ILE A 161 -6.73 2.26 -10.05
CA ILE A 161 -8.07 2.84 -10.25
C ILE A 161 -8.22 3.34 -11.69
N LYS A 162 -7.24 4.11 -12.20
CA LYS A 162 -7.23 4.58 -13.59
C LYS A 162 -7.27 3.43 -14.60
N ALA A 163 -6.51 2.36 -14.36
CA ALA A 163 -6.54 1.16 -15.19
C ALA A 163 -7.94 0.54 -15.23
N SER A 164 -8.65 0.50 -14.10
CA SER A 164 -10.02 0.00 -14.04
C SER A 164 -10.98 0.87 -14.85
N GLU A 165 -10.81 2.19 -14.85
CA GLU A 165 -11.65 3.11 -15.63
C GLU A 165 -11.43 2.93 -17.13
N LEU A 166 -10.17 2.86 -17.57
CA LEU A 166 -9.80 2.59 -18.96
C LEU A 166 -10.37 1.26 -19.45
N LEU A 167 -10.29 0.22 -18.63
CA LEU A 167 -10.82 -1.10 -18.99
C LEU A 167 -12.34 -1.06 -19.19
N ARG A 168 -13.08 -0.35 -18.33
CA ARG A 168 -14.53 -0.17 -18.44
C ARG A 168 -14.94 0.65 -19.66
N ASN A 169 -14.04 1.51 -20.16
CA ASN A 169 -14.24 2.28 -21.39
C ASN A 169 -13.86 1.48 -22.66
N GLY A 170 -13.40 0.23 -22.52
CA GLY A 170 -12.95 -0.59 -23.64
C GLY A 170 -11.51 -0.34 -24.08
N GLU A 171 -10.74 0.44 -23.33
CA GLU A 171 -9.36 0.82 -23.63
C GLU A 171 -8.36 -0.18 -22.98
N ARG A 172 -8.46 -1.47 -23.35
CA ARG A 172 -7.71 -2.57 -22.70
C ARG A 172 -6.20 -2.36 -22.75
N ASP A 173 -5.64 -1.96 -23.90
CA ASP A 173 -4.19 -1.75 -24.04
C ASP A 173 -3.69 -0.60 -23.16
N ALA A 174 -4.46 0.50 -23.10
CA ALA A 174 -4.14 1.63 -22.23
C ALA A 174 -4.22 1.25 -20.74
N SER A 175 -5.21 0.44 -20.37
CA SER A 175 -5.37 -0.11 -19.02
C SER A 175 -4.17 -0.97 -18.58
N LEU A 176 -3.58 -1.74 -19.50
CA LEU A 176 -2.38 -2.51 -19.21
C LEU A 176 -1.14 -1.62 -19.12
N ASN A 177 -0.98 -0.68 -20.05
CA ASN A 177 0.19 0.19 -20.12
C ASN A 177 0.36 1.08 -18.89
N ILE A 178 -0.72 1.51 -18.23
CA ILE A 178 -0.64 2.34 -17.02
C ILE A 178 -0.22 1.56 -15.75
N LEU A 179 -0.10 0.23 -15.83
CA LEU A 179 0.28 -0.62 -14.70
C LEU A 179 1.76 -1.06 -14.75
N VAL A 180 2.53 -0.66 -15.78
CA VAL A 180 3.90 -1.10 -16.06
C VAL A 180 4.83 0.10 -16.11
#